data_AF-A0A382IB29-F1
#
_entry.id   AF-A0A382IB29-F1
#
_cell.length_a   1.000
_cell.length_b   1.000
_cell.length_c   1.000
_cell.angle_alpha   90.00
_cell.angle_beta   90.00
_cell.angle_gamma   90.00
#
_symmetry.space_group_name_H-M   'P 1'
#
loop_
_entity.id
_entity.type
_entity.pdbx_description
1 polymer ?
#
loop_
_entity_poly.entity_id
_entity_poly.type
_entity_poly.pdbx_seq_one_letter_code
_entity_poly.pdbx_strand_id
1 'polypeptide(L)'
;MKKLSLYIFLVLMWCNVGFADAISEYEMAGAKLKISILEIMTEEQVVENLETTSWADKKYIIVKYVPDASKYQNLEFDDYYLTIDSSDENLPIVAITAIEWFKTDFDACIKKQNQYANKYEKIFKIKKEVHPIQDFSDKYGPGSKWRPIIFERPNFQTIKSDTASVLCYHYGTSPENDLFGEDNLKINILTREYADAITVK
;
A
#
# COMPACT_ATOMS: atom_id res chain seq x y z
N MET A 1 4.80 -19.28 -34.32
CA MET A 1 3.71 -18.38 -33.88
C MET A 1 3.12 -18.82 -32.52
N LYS A 2 3.95 -18.92 -31.47
CA LYS A 2 3.48 -19.19 -30.09
C LYS A 2 4.16 -18.30 -29.02
N LYS A 3 5.13 -17.48 -29.42
CA LYS A 3 5.86 -16.57 -28.52
C LYS A 3 5.36 -15.12 -28.61
N LEU A 4 4.80 -14.71 -29.76
CA LEU A 4 4.32 -13.34 -29.95
C LEU A 4 3.02 -13.05 -29.17
N SER A 5 2.11 -14.03 -29.06
CA SER A 5 0.87 -13.88 -28.28
C SER A 5 1.14 -13.73 -26.78
N LEU A 6 2.19 -14.37 -26.25
CA LEU A 6 2.55 -14.25 -24.83
C LEU A 6 3.04 -12.84 -24.49
N TYR A 7 3.85 -12.22 -25.37
CA TYR A 7 4.30 -10.85 -25.18
C TYR A 7 3.16 -9.83 -25.33
N ILE A 8 2.21 -10.07 -26.25
CA ILE A 8 1.03 -9.20 -26.40
C ILE A 8 0.11 -9.33 -25.17
N PHE A 9 -0.04 -10.52 -24.60
CA PHE A 9 -0.82 -10.72 -23.36
C PHE A 9 -0.16 -10.09 -22.13
N LEU A 10 1.18 -10.15 -22.03
CA LEU A 10 1.95 -9.49 -20.96
C LEU A 10 1.87 -7.96 -21.05
N VAL A 11 1.83 -7.40 -22.26
CA VAL A 11 1.70 -5.95 -22.47
C VAL A 11 0.26 -5.49 -22.24
N LEU A 12 -0.75 -6.31 -22.57
CA LEU A 12 -2.17 -5.99 -22.33
C LEU A 12 -2.59 -6.09 -20.87
N MET A 13 -1.92 -6.91 -20.03
CA MET A 13 -2.14 -6.88 -18.57
C MET A 13 -1.72 -5.56 -17.91
N TRP A 14 -0.95 -4.70 -18.60
CA TRP A 14 -0.63 -3.35 -18.14
C TRP A 14 -1.64 -2.27 -18.56
N CYS A 15 -2.70 -2.59 -19.30
CA CYS A 15 -3.63 -1.60 -19.83
C CYS A 15 -4.67 -1.06 -18.82
N ASN A 16 -4.74 -1.60 -17.60
CA ASN A 16 -5.62 -1.05 -16.55
C ASN A 16 -4.95 0.02 -15.68
N VAL A 17 -3.71 0.40 -15.99
CA VAL A 17 -3.00 1.45 -15.25
C VAL A 17 -3.21 2.78 -15.96
N GLY A 18 -4.31 3.46 -15.66
CA GLY A 18 -4.48 4.86 -16.03
C GLY A 18 -3.26 5.66 -15.54
N PHE A 19 -2.63 6.41 -16.44
CA PHE A 19 -1.62 7.38 -16.01
C PHE A 19 -2.33 8.41 -15.13
N ALA A 20 -1.97 8.43 -13.86
CA ALA A 20 -2.53 9.33 -12.87
C ALA A 20 -1.70 10.63 -12.86
N ASP A 21 -2.33 11.79 -13.04
CA ASP A 21 -1.62 13.08 -12.98
C ASP A 21 -1.33 13.48 -11.52
N ALA A 22 -2.02 12.84 -10.57
CA ALA A 22 -1.74 12.88 -9.14
C ALA A 22 -1.85 11.49 -8.49
N ILE A 23 -1.13 11.25 -7.38
CA ILE A 23 -1.22 9.99 -6.62
C ILE A 23 -2.67 9.70 -6.17
N SER A 24 -3.45 10.74 -5.85
CA SER A 24 -4.89 10.62 -5.53
C SER A 24 -5.75 10.05 -6.65
N GLU A 25 -5.27 10.11 -7.89
CA GLU A 25 -6.00 9.58 -9.04
C GLU A 25 -5.73 8.10 -9.29
N TYR A 26 -4.71 7.55 -8.64
CA TYR A 26 -4.36 6.14 -8.77
C TYR A 26 -5.43 5.27 -8.12
N GLU A 27 -5.90 4.29 -8.91
CA GLU A 27 -6.88 3.32 -8.49
C GLU A 27 -6.21 1.96 -8.29
N MET A 28 -6.50 1.32 -7.17
CA MET A 28 -6.01 -0.02 -6.84
C MET A 28 -7.21 -0.93 -6.56
N ALA A 29 -7.49 -1.82 -7.52
CA ALA A 29 -8.58 -2.79 -7.43
C ALA A 29 -9.94 -2.13 -7.11
N GLY A 30 -10.24 -0.98 -7.73
CA GLY A 30 -11.46 -0.21 -7.50
C GLY A 30 -11.38 0.82 -6.38
N ALA A 31 -10.40 0.71 -5.48
CA ALA A 31 -10.21 1.69 -4.42
C ALA A 31 -9.41 2.89 -4.91
N LYS A 32 -9.84 4.08 -4.49
CA LYS A 32 -9.22 5.36 -4.80
C LYS A 32 -9.21 6.25 -3.56
N LEU A 33 -8.24 7.14 -3.42
CA LEU A 33 -8.26 8.10 -2.33
C LEU A 33 -9.43 9.08 -2.49
N LYS A 34 -9.96 9.57 -1.36
CA LYS A 34 -10.95 10.65 -1.21
C LYS A 34 -12.36 10.35 -1.74
N ILE A 35 -12.61 9.20 -2.36
CA ILE A 35 -13.98 8.72 -2.59
C ILE A 35 -14.54 8.14 -1.29
N SER A 36 -15.86 8.06 -1.18
CA SER A 36 -16.48 7.37 -0.05
C SER A 36 -16.19 5.88 -0.13
N ILE A 37 -15.89 5.23 0.99
CA ILE A 37 -15.82 3.77 1.04
C ILE A 37 -17.13 3.10 0.60
N LEU A 38 -18.26 3.79 0.78
CA LEU A 38 -19.59 3.30 0.41
C LEU A 38 -19.82 3.24 -1.11
N GLU A 39 -18.93 3.83 -1.92
CA GLU A 39 -18.97 3.68 -3.38
C GLU A 39 -18.49 2.28 -3.83
N ILE A 40 -17.75 1.56 -2.98
CA ILE A 40 -17.12 0.29 -3.32
C ILE A 40 -17.42 -0.86 -2.34
N MET A 41 -18.00 -0.54 -1.18
CA MET A 41 -18.44 -1.50 -0.15
C MET A 41 -19.81 -1.09 0.40
N THR A 42 -20.63 -2.04 0.86
CA THR A 42 -21.84 -1.70 1.63
C THR A 42 -21.49 -1.40 3.09
N GLU A 43 -22.41 -0.76 3.83
CA GLU A 43 -22.23 -0.51 5.26
C GLU A 43 -22.00 -1.83 6.04
N GLU A 44 -22.75 -2.89 5.70
CA GLU A 44 -22.57 -4.20 6.33
C GLU A 44 -21.19 -4.76 6.05
N GLN A 45 -20.70 -4.66 4.80
CA GLN A 45 -19.35 -5.11 4.46
C GLN A 45 -18.27 -4.33 5.23
N VAL A 46 -18.45 -3.02 5.42
CA VAL A 46 -17.51 -2.20 6.20
C VAL A 46 -17.47 -2.66 7.66
N VAL A 47 -18.64 -2.93 8.26
CA VAL A 47 -18.73 -3.37 9.67
C VAL A 47 -18.16 -4.78 9.85
N GLU A 48 -18.48 -5.71 8.96
CA GLU A 48 -18.02 -7.10 9.03
C GLU A 48 -16.51 -7.24 8.83
N ASN A 49 -15.90 -6.31 8.08
CA ASN A 49 -14.47 -6.32 7.77
C ASN A 49 -13.69 -5.26 8.56
N LEU A 50 -14.25 -4.75 9.66
CA LEU A 50 -13.56 -3.84 10.56
C LEU A 50 -12.41 -4.57 11.27
N GLU A 51 -11.19 -4.11 11.04
CA GLU A 51 -9.99 -4.75 11.61
C GLU A 51 -9.55 -4.03 12.89
N THR A 52 -9.31 -2.73 12.81
CA THR A 52 -8.81 -1.93 13.93
C THR A 52 -8.92 -0.43 13.65
N THR A 53 -8.47 0.40 14.59
CA THR A 53 -8.24 1.83 14.40
C THR A 53 -6.76 2.14 14.25
N SER A 54 -6.42 3.20 13.51
CA SER A 54 -5.04 3.67 13.39
C SER A 54 -4.47 4.08 14.76
N TRP A 55 -3.18 3.85 14.94
CA TRP A 55 -2.48 4.26 16.17
C TRP A 55 -2.31 5.77 16.27
N ALA A 56 -2.37 6.49 15.15
CA ALA A 56 -2.24 7.95 15.13
C ALA A 56 -3.47 8.65 15.68
N ASP A 57 -4.67 8.18 15.30
CA ASP A 57 -5.96 8.70 15.78
C ASP A 57 -7.05 7.64 15.57
N LYS A 58 -7.94 7.49 16.56
CA LYS A 58 -9.06 6.55 16.52
C LYS A 58 -10.11 6.90 15.47
N LYS A 59 -10.14 8.14 14.98
CA LYS A 59 -11.01 8.53 13.86
C LYS A 59 -10.65 7.82 12.56
N TYR A 60 -9.42 7.32 12.44
CA TYR A 60 -9.01 6.56 11.28
C TYR A 60 -9.29 5.07 11.51
N ILE A 61 -10.24 4.53 10.76
CA ILE A 61 -10.66 3.12 10.86
C ILE A 61 -10.02 2.33 9.73
N ILE A 62 -9.45 1.17 10.05
CA ILE A 62 -8.84 0.24 9.08
C ILE A 62 -9.81 -0.91 8.83
N VAL A 63 -10.13 -1.12 7.56
CA VAL A 63 -11.10 -2.10 7.06
C VAL A 63 -10.39 -3.04 6.10
N LYS A 64 -10.55 -4.35 6.27
CA LYS A 64 -10.09 -5.33 5.28
C LYS A 64 -10.95 -5.21 4.02
N TYR A 65 -10.28 -5.11 2.87
CA TYR A 65 -10.95 -4.96 1.59
C TYR A 65 -10.75 -6.21 0.74
N VAL A 66 -11.86 -6.78 0.28
CA VAL A 66 -11.84 -7.88 -0.68
C VAL A 66 -12.39 -7.34 -2.00
N PRO A 67 -11.52 -7.05 -2.99
CA PRO A 67 -11.96 -6.54 -4.28
C PRO A 67 -12.92 -7.51 -4.98
N ASP A 68 -13.90 -6.95 -5.71
CA ASP A 68 -14.85 -7.73 -6.50
C ASP A 68 -14.12 -8.50 -7.61
N ALA A 69 -13.90 -9.80 -7.39
CA ALA A 69 -13.17 -10.67 -8.30
C ALA A 69 -13.84 -10.83 -9.67
N SER A 70 -15.12 -10.48 -9.81
CA SER A 70 -15.78 -10.46 -11.13
C SER A 70 -15.34 -9.28 -11.99
N LYS A 71 -14.93 -8.16 -11.36
CA LYS A 71 -14.46 -6.93 -12.00
C LYS A 71 -12.95 -6.87 -12.08
N TYR A 72 -12.26 -7.25 -11.01
CA TYR A 72 -10.81 -7.16 -10.88
C TYR A 72 -10.19 -8.56 -10.88
N GLN A 73 -9.83 -9.02 -12.07
CA GLN A 73 -9.16 -10.31 -12.25
C GLN A 73 -7.65 -10.17 -12.04
N ASN A 74 -6.99 -11.22 -11.53
CA ASN A 74 -5.54 -11.29 -11.30
C ASN A 74 -5.02 -10.23 -10.32
N LEU A 75 -5.62 -10.17 -9.12
CA LEU A 75 -5.12 -9.33 -8.03
C LEU A 75 -3.63 -9.64 -7.77
N GLU A 76 -2.80 -8.59 -7.73
CA GLU A 76 -1.33 -8.70 -7.63
C GLU A 76 -0.83 -8.98 -6.19
N PHE A 77 -1.71 -8.82 -5.20
CA PHE A 77 -1.40 -8.83 -3.76
C PHE A 77 -2.30 -9.81 -3.00
N ASP A 78 -1.79 -10.30 -1.86
CA ASP A 78 -2.46 -11.29 -1.01
C ASP A 78 -3.60 -10.65 -0.20
N ASP A 79 -3.36 -9.45 0.35
CA ASP A 79 -4.35 -8.72 1.16
C ASP A 79 -4.42 -7.24 0.77
N TYR A 80 -5.62 -6.66 0.94
CA TYR A 80 -5.89 -5.24 0.77
C TYR A 80 -6.59 -4.68 2.00
N TYR A 81 -6.24 -3.45 2.38
CA TYR A 81 -6.87 -2.72 3.46
C TYR A 81 -7.14 -1.29 3.02
N LEU A 82 -8.25 -0.75 3.51
CA LEU A 82 -8.62 0.65 3.35
C LEU A 82 -8.58 1.31 4.72
N THR A 83 -8.05 2.53 4.80
CA THR A 83 -8.26 3.39 5.96
C THR A 83 -9.22 4.49 5.60
N ILE A 84 -10.23 4.70 6.43
CA ILE A 84 -11.23 5.76 6.27
C ILE A 84 -11.14 6.79 7.39
N ASP A 85 -11.48 8.04 7.12
CA ASP A 85 -11.74 9.03 8.16
C ASP A 85 -13.21 8.93 8.61
N SER A 86 -13.46 8.36 9.77
CA SER A 86 -14.81 8.18 10.32
C SER A 86 -15.37 9.45 10.96
N SER A 87 -14.59 10.52 11.07
CA SER A 87 -15.07 11.82 11.56
C SER A 87 -15.74 12.67 10.48
N ASP A 88 -15.54 12.31 9.20
CA ASP A 88 -16.21 12.92 8.05
C ASP A 88 -17.43 12.09 7.67
N GLU A 89 -18.58 12.75 7.44
CA GLU A 89 -19.84 12.10 7.09
C GLU A 89 -19.76 11.30 5.78
N ASN A 90 -18.85 11.65 4.86
CA ASN A 90 -18.68 10.94 3.60
C ASN A 90 -17.80 9.68 3.73
N LEU A 91 -17.20 9.43 4.91
CA LEU A 91 -16.30 8.29 5.16
C LEU A 91 -15.22 8.13 4.07
N PRO A 92 -14.43 9.19 3.78
CA PRO A 92 -13.48 9.17 2.67
C PRO A 92 -12.35 8.18 2.92
N ILE A 93 -11.94 7.47 1.88
CA ILE A 93 -10.75 6.62 1.91
C ILE A 93 -9.51 7.52 1.97
N VAL A 94 -8.79 7.44 3.08
CA VAL A 94 -7.54 8.20 3.32
C VAL A 94 -6.27 7.37 3.11
N ALA A 95 -6.39 6.05 3.09
CA ALA A 95 -5.30 5.16 2.70
C ALA A 95 -5.79 3.92 1.96
N ILE A 96 -4.97 3.45 1.04
CA ILE A 96 -5.07 2.12 0.43
C ILE A 96 -3.76 1.40 0.72
N THR A 97 -3.85 0.22 1.33
CA THR A 97 -2.71 -0.64 1.65
C THR A 97 -2.86 -1.97 0.93
N ALA A 98 -1.81 -2.44 0.27
CA ALA A 98 -1.75 -3.79 -0.29
C ALA A 98 -0.51 -4.52 0.22
N ILE A 99 -0.66 -5.81 0.51
CA ILE A 99 0.35 -6.64 1.16
C ILE A 99 0.64 -7.89 0.31
N GLU A 100 1.92 -8.19 0.13
CA GLU A 100 2.42 -9.46 -0.41
C GLU A 100 3.35 -10.10 0.62
N TRP A 101 3.13 -11.36 0.97
CA TRP A 101 3.85 -12.07 2.04
C TRP A 101 5.10 -12.80 1.53
N PHE A 102 6.20 -12.68 2.27
CA PHE A 102 7.53 -13.20 1.93
C PHE A 102 8.09 -14.19 2.95
N LYS A 103 7.30 -14.58 3.95
CA LYS A 103 7.74 -15.46 5.05
C LYS A 103 8.90 -14.88 5.85
N THR A 104 10.12 -15.34 5.60
CA THR A 104 11.36 -14.83 6.20
C THR A 104 12.37 -14.39 5.14
N ASP A 105 11.94 -14.25 3.88
CA ASP A 105 12.79 -13.93 2.73
C ASP A 105 12.78 -12.42 2.41
N PHE A 106 13.51 -11.68 3.24
CA PHE A 106 13.67 -10.23 3.08
C PHE A 106 14.34 -9.82 1.76
N ASP A 107 15.24 -10.65 1.22
CA ASP A 107 15.92 -10.37 -0.05
C ASP A 107 14.95 -10.47 -1.24
N ALA A 108 14.07 -11.48 -1.23
CA ALA A 108 12.98 -11.57 -2.20
C ALA A 108 12.01 -10.38 -2.07
N CYS A 109 11.70 -9.95 -0.84
CA CYS A 109 10.92 -8.73 -0.63
C CYS A 109 11.60 -7.53 -1.29
N ILE A 110 12.88 -7.27 -1.00
CA ILE A 110 13.64 -6.13 -1.57
C ILE A 110 13.63 -6.18 -3.10
N LYS A 111 13.79 -7.37 -3.69
CA LYS A 111 13.72 -7.56 -5.14
C LYS A 111 12.36 -7.14 -5.69
N LYS A 112 11.26 -7.55 -5.05
CA LYS A 112 9.90 -7.19 -5.44
C LYS A 112 9.61 -5.70 -5.21
N GLN A 113 10.05 -5.14 -4.08
CA GLN A 113 9.99 -3.71 -3.77
C GLN A 113 10.63 -2.88 -4.88
N ASN A 114 11.82 -3.24 -5.36
CA ASN A 114 12.47 -2.50 -6.44
C ASN A 114 11.69 -2.59 -7.76
N GLN A 115 11.03 -3.73 -8.04
CA GLN A 115 10.18 -3.88 -9.23
C GLN A 115 8.97 -2.95 -9.16
N TYR A 116 8.23 -2.95 -8.04
CA TYR A 116 7.09 -2.05 -7.85
C TYR A 116 7.51 -0.58 -7.79
N ALA A 117 8.63 -0.26 -7.15
CA ALA A 117 9.12 1.11 -7.11
C ALA A 117 9.46 1.65 -8.50
N ASN A 118 10.04 0.82 -9.38
CA ASN A 118 10.27 1.18 -10.78
C ASN A 118 8.97 1.32 -11.60
N LYS A 119 7.95 0.52 -11.28
CA LYS A 119 6.60 0.66 -11.87
C LYS A 119 5.97 1.99 -11.45
N TYR A 120 5.96 2.29 -10.15
CA TYR A 120 5.33 3.48 -9.59
C TYR A 120 6.02 4.78 -9.92
N GLU A 121 7.35 4.81 -10.05
CA GLU A 121 8.06 6.01 -10.52
C GLU A 121 7.57 6.46 -11.90
N LYS A 122 7.23 5.51 -12.79
CA LYS A 122 6.69 5.80 -14.12
C LYS A 122 5.22 6.23 -14.06
N ILE A 123 4.42 5.55 -13.24
CA ILE A 123 2.98 5.82 -13.11
C ILE A 123 2.76 7.21 -12.50
N PHE A 124 3.43 7.49 -11.37
CA PHE A 124 3.24 8.73 -10.62
C PHE A 124 4.02 9.91 -11.21
N LYS A 125 4.98 9.65 -12.11
CA LYS A 125 5.92 10.66 -12.63
C LYS A 125 6.65 11.39 -11.49
N ILE A 126 6.86 10.70 -10.38
CA ILE A 126 7.55 11.18 -9.17
C ILE A 126 8.78 10.31 -8.99
N LYS A 127 9.94 10.95 -8.81
CA LYS A 127 11.19 10.25 -8.54
C LYS A 127 11.08 9.49 -7.22
N LYS A 128 11.44 8.21 -7.22
CA LYS A 128 11.45 7.43 -5.98
C LYS A 128 12.60 7.86 -5.07
N GLU A 129 12.32 7.96 -3.78
CA GLU A 129 13.29 8.21 -2.72
C GLU A 129 13.63 6.89 -2.03
N VAL A 130 14.87 6.43 -2.22
CA VAL A 130 15.34 5.18 -1.66
C VAL A 130 16.07 5.46 -0.36
N HIS A 131 15.53 4.98 0.74
CA HIS A 131 16.13 5.14 2.06
C HIS A 131 16.97 3.91 2.44
N PRO A 132 17.94 4.07 3.37
CA PRO A 132 18.67 2.94 3.91
C PRO A 132 17.74 1.98 4.65
N ILE A 133 18.19 0.73 4.79
CA ILE A 133 17.53 -0.23 5.68
C ILE A 133 17.63 0.29 7.11
N GLN A 134 16.51 0.32 7.81
CA GLN A 134 16.38 0.77 9.18
C GLN A 134 16.19 -0.43 10.10
N ASP A 135 16.82 -0.38 11.27
CA ASP A 135 16.52 -1.29 12.37
C ASP A 135 15.23 -0.83 13.08
N PHE A 136 14.43 -1.78 13.54
CA PHE A 136 13.31 -1.53 14.44
C PHE A 136 13.14 -2.69 15.44
N SER A 137 14.29 -3.23 15.88
CA SER A 137 14.37 -4.37 16.78
C SER A 137 13.80 -4.07 18.17
N ASP A 138 13.79 -2.80 18.56
CA ASP A 138 13.13 -2.31 19.76
C ASP A 138 11.61 -2.57 19.78
N LYS A 139 10.98 -2.56 18.61
CA LYS A 139 9.53 -2.73 18.46
C LYS A 139 9.11 -4.16 18.17
N TYR A 140 9.88 -4.86 17.34
CA TYR A 140 9.52 -6.18 16.82
C TYR A 140 10.57 -7.26 17.12
N GLY A 141 11.41 -7.05 18.14
CA GLY A 141 12.38 -8.03 18.60
C GLY A 141 13.64 -8.16 17.72
N PRO A 142 14.63 -8.96 18.14
CA PRO A 142 15.96 -8.98 17.54
C PRO A 142 15.97 -9.34 16.04
N GLY A 143 16.77 -8.57 15.29
CA GLY A 143 16.99 -8.78 13.85
C GLY A 143 15.95 -8.11 12.97
N SER A 144 14.88 -7.57 13.58
CA SER A 144 13.82 -6.87 12.88
C SER A 144 14.36 -5.62 12.17
N LYS A 145 14.07 -5.51 10.88
CA LYS A 145 14.49 -4.40 10.02
C LYS A 145 13.47 -4.12 8.93
N TRP A 146 13.56 -2.96 8.31
CA TRP A 146 12.71 -2.61 7.18
C TRP A 146 13.41 -1.68 6.20
N ARG A 147 12.94 -1.65 4.96
CA ARG A 147 13.45 -0.76 3.91
C ARG A 147 12.32 0.11 3.35
N PRO A 148 12.43 1.45 3.40
CA PRO A 148 11.49 2.34 2.75
C PRO A 148 11.91 2.72 1.33
N ILE A 149 10.93 2.75 0.42
CA ILE A 149 10.98 3.59 -0.79
C ILE A 149 9.74 4.47 -0.81
N ILE A 150 9.93 5.79 -0.91
CA ILE A 150 8.86 6.79 -0.77
C ILE A 150 8.74 7.60 -2.06
N PHE A 151 7.52 8.05 -2.37
CA PHE A 151 7.20 8.91 -3.52
C PHE A 151 6.63 10.23 -3.02
N GLU A 152 7.50 11.22 -2.82
CA GLU A 152 7.10 12.57 -2.44
C GLU A 152 7.44 13.58 -3.55
N ARG A 153 6.57 14.58 -3.73
CA ARG A 153 6.91 15.72 -4.59
C ARG A 153 7.87 16.64 -3.83
N PRO A 154 8.90 17.23 -4.45
CA PRO A 154 9.88 18.08 -3.75
C PRO A 154 9.27 19.20 -2.91
N ASN A 155 8.10 19.72 -3.31
CA ASN A 155 7.42 20.82 -2.64
C ASN A 155 6.28 20.36 -1.72
N PHE A 156 6.17 19.07 -1.37
CA PHE A 156 5.02 18.50 -0.65
C PHE A 156 4.69 19.22 0.67
N GLN A 157 5.70 19.78 1.33
CA GLN A 157 5.54 20.53 2.58
C GLN A 157 4.82 21.88 2.38
N THR A 158 4.89 22.43 1.16
CA THR A 158 4.27 23.71 0.80
C THR A 158 3.01 23.52 -0.05
N ILE A 159 2.99 22.46 -0.88
CA ILE A 159 1.85 22.02 -1.67
C ILE A 159 1.50 20.65 -1.14
N LYS A 160 0.58 20.57 -0.17
CA LYS A 160 0.14 19.30 0.43
C LYS A 160 -0.27 18.31 -0.66
N SER A 161 0.65 17.42 -1.01
CA SER A 161 0.47 16.44 -2.06
C SER A 161 0.43 15.05 -1.44
N ASP A 162 -0.58 14.28 -1.81
CA ASP A 162 -0.72 12.88 -1.43
C ASP A 162 0.55 12.09 -1.80
N THR A 163 0.80 11.00 -1.07
CA THR A 163 2.07 10.28 -1.10
C THR A 163 1.86 8.79 -1.28
N ALA A 164 2.92 8.10 -1.67
CA ALA A 164 2.93 6.65 -1.78
C ALA A 164 4.24 6.09 -1.22
N SER A 165 4.19 4.85 -0.77
CA SER A 165 5.37 4.11 -0.35
C SER A 165 5.32 2.65 -0.76
N VAL A 166 6.50 2.06 -0.92
CA VAL A 166 6.70 0.63 -1.09
C VAL A 166 7.68 0.22 -0.02
N LEU A 167 7.22 -0.55 0.96
CA LEU A 167 7.95 -0.88 2.18
C LEU A 167 8.21 -2.39 2.23
N CYS A 168 9.42 -2.78 2.62
CA CYS A 168 9.72 -4.18 2.93
C CYS A 168 10.00 -4.31 4.41
N TYR A 169 9.32 -5.25 5.06
CA TYR A 169 9.45 -5.54 6.48
C TYR A 169 10.04 -6.93 6.70
N HIS A 170 10.96 -7.02 7.64
CA HIS A 170 11.45 -8.26 8.21
C HIS A 170 11.20 -8.24 9.71
N TYR A 171 10.35 -9.11 10.24
CA TYR A 171 9.97 -9.11 11.67
C TYR A 171 10.89 -10.01 12.52
N GLY A 172 12.17 -10.03 12.16
CA GLY A 172 13.21 -10.62 13.00
C GLY A 172 13.35 -12.12 12.82
N THR A 173 14.22 -12.71 13.64
CA THR A 173 14.73 -14.07 13.42
C THR A 173 14.25 -15.09 14.44
N SER A 174 13.50 -14.66 15.46
CA SER A 174 13.05 -15.53 16.55
C SER A 174 11.62 -16.04 16.29
N PRO A 175 11.37 -17.36 16.33
CA PRO A 175 10.03 -17.92 16.32
C PRO A 175 9.14 -17.51 17.51
N GLU A 176 9.71 -16.89 18.54
CA GLU A 176 8.97 -16.34 19.68
C GLU A 176 8.32 -14.98 19.38
N ASN A 177 8.64 -14.35 18.23
CA ASN A 177 7.93 -13.17 17.76
C ASN A 177 6.61 -13.59 17.09
N ASP A 178 5.50 -13.00 17.52
CA ASP A 178 4.17 -13.23 16.94
C ASP A 178 4.09 -12.94 15.43
N LEU A 179 4.98 -12.08 14.92
CA LEU A 179 5.09 -11.74 13.50
C LEU A 179 6.20 -12.51 12.77
N PHE A 180 6.82 -13.50 13.43
CA PHE A 180 7.84 -14.33 12.78
C PHE A 180 7.24 -15.10 11.61
N GLY A 181 7.89 -15.00 10.44
CA GLY A 181 7.37 -15.60 9.22
C GLY A 181 6.29 -14.77 8.53
N GLU A 182 6.08 -13.53 8.96
CA GLU A 182 5.14 -12.58 8.37
C GLU A 182 5.87 -11.41 7.67
N ASP A 183 7.12 -11.63 7.22
CA ASP A 183 7.82 -10.64 6.39
C ASP A 183 6.95 -10.29 5.19
N ASN A 184 6.87 -9.01 4.87
CA ASN A 184 5.99 -8.57 3.80
C ASN A 184 6.49 -7.35 3.06
N LEU A 185 6.03 -7.29 1.81
CA LEU A 185 5.98 -6.08 1.03
C LEU A 185 4.66 -5.38 1.33
N LYS A 186 4.71 -4.11 1.70
CA LYS A 186 3.55 -3.26 1.93
C LYS A 186 3.60 -2.05 1.01
N ILE A 187 2.60 -1.92 0.14
CA ILE A 187 2.41 -0.72 -0.69
C ILE A 187 1.33 0.13 -0.04
N ASN A 188 1.62 1.41 0.13
CA ASN A 188 0.67 2.37 0.68
C ASN A 188 0.45 3.52 -0.30
N ILE A 189 -0.80 3.87 -0.51
CA ILE A 189 -1.24 5.10 -1.18
C ILE A 189 -2.00 5.91 -0.14
N LEU A 190 -1.56 7.13 0.15
CA LEU A 190 -1.98 7.87 1.34
C LEU A 190 -2.36 9.30 0.99
N THR A 191 -3.44 9.81 1.59
CA THR A 191 -3.65 11.26 1.61
C THR A 191 -2.53 11.92 2.40
N ARG A 192 -2.18 13.16 2.06
CA ARG A 192 -1.14 13.91 2.78
C ARG A 192 -1.47 14.02 4.27
N GLU A 193 -2.71 14.33 4.61
CA GLU A 193 -3.13 14.47 6.01
C GLU A 193 -2.88 13.19 6.82
N TYR A 194 -3.30 12.03 6.30
CA TYR A 194 -3.12 10.79 7.02
C TYR A 194 -1.63 10.37 7.08
N ALA A 195 -0.88 10.59 6.00
CA ALA A 195 0.57 10.35 6.00
C ALA A 195 1.29 11.18 7.07
N ASP A 196 0.96 12.47 7.20
CA ASP A 196 1.55 13.35 8.20
C ASP A 196 1.15 12.93 9.64
N ALA A 197 -0.04 12.33 9.82
CA ALA A 197 -0.50 11.83 11.11
C ALA A 197 0.22 10.55 11.57
N ILE A 198 0.56 9.65 10.64
CA ILE A 198 1.24 8.37 10.94
C ILE A 198 2.77 8.44 10.80
N THR A 199 3.32 9.55 10.32
CA THR A 199 4.77 9.70 10.27
C THR A 199 5.26 10.14 11.65
N VAL A 200 6.04 9.29 12.33
CA VAL A 200 6.69 9.65 13.59
C VAL A 200 7.64 10.81 13.33
N LYS A 201 7.45 11.92 14.05
CA LYS A 201 8.32 13.10 14.01
C LYS A 201 9.59 12.89 14.85
#